data_AF-A0A3C1I386-F1
#
_entry.id   AF-A0A3C1I386-F1
#
_cell.length_a   1.000
_cell.length_b   1.000
_cell.length_c   1.000
_cell.angle_alpha   90.00
_cell.angle_beta   90.00
_cell.angle_gamma   90.00
#
_symmetry.space_group_name_H-M   'P 1'
#
loop_
_entity.id
_entity.type
_entity.pdbx_description
1 polymer ?
#
loop_
_entity_poly.entity_id
_entity_poly.type
_entity_poly.pdbx_seq_one_letter_code
_entity_poly.pdbx_strand_id
1 'polypeptide(L)'
;MLTAEEEVFNSIKKKRSFLKDFENYKIKISSSNNFEKDNLIGIYRIRQYSAIRIGNNELSQKIGALILNLESYQGNKLKFVTLLGEKYYGMFYFSENLNKIIGFLEREIDSDEFNKLI
;
A
#
# COMPACT_ATOMS: atom_id res chain seq x y z
N MET A 1 5.38 -25.04 4.73
CA MET A 1 4.44 -24.12 5.39
C MET A 1 4.86 -22.73 4.96
N LEU A 2 3.97 -21.94 4.37
CA LEU A 2 4.31 -20.57 3.96
C LEU A 2 4.39 -19.67 5.20
N THR A 3 5.29 -18.70 5.15
CA THR A 3 5.35 -17.63 6.15
C THR A 3 4.19 -16.66 5.93
N ALA A 4 3.81 -15.90 6.97
CA ALA A 4 2.79 -14.86 6.83
C ALA A 4 3.16 -13.81 5.76
N GLU A 5 4.46 -13.54 5.58
CA GLU A 5 4.97 -12.62 4.55
C GLU A 5 4.75 -13.18 3.14
N GLU A 6 5.03 -14.47 2.92
CA GLU A 6 4.78 -15.13 1.64
C GLU A 6 3.27 -15.20 1.31
N GLU A 7 2.42 -15.47 2.30
CA GLU A 7 0.96 -15.49 2.10
C GLU A 7 0.41 -14.11 1.71
N VAL A 8 0.86 -13.06 2.40
CA VAL A 8 0.51 -11.67 2.09
C VAL A 8 1.04 -11.28 0.71
N PHE A 9 2.29 -11.62 0.40
CA PHE A 9 2.87 -11.35 -0.91
C PHE A 9 2.08 -12.03 -2.02
N ASN A 10 1.72 -13.30 -1.86
CA ASN A 10 0.92 -14.03 -2.84
C ASN A 10 -0.44 -13.36 -3.08
N SER A 11 -1.05 -12.81 -2.03
CA SER A 11 -2.28 -12.02 -2.14
C SER A 11 -2.07 -10.72 -2.93
N ILE A 12 -0.94 -10.05 -2.73
CA ILE A 12 -0.56 -8.85 -3.49
C ILE A 12 -0.29 -9.21 -4.95
N LYS A 13 0.54 -10.23 -5.22
CA LYS A 13 0.90 -10.71 -6.56
C LYS A 13 -0.32 -11.11 -7.39
N LYS A 14 -1.37 -11.68 -6.76
CA LYS A 14 -2.66 -11.93 -7.44
C LYS A 14 -3.31 -10.64 -7.97
N LYS A 15 -3.21 -9.53 -7.23
CA LYS A 15 -3.74 -8.20 -7.64
C LYS A 15 -2.76 -7.42 -8.53
N ARG A 16 -1.49 -7.79 -8.49
CA ARG A 16 -0.35 -7.17 -9.15
C ARG A 16 0.50 -8.23 -9.84
N SER A 17 -0.04 -8.79 -10.92
CA SER A 17 0.56 -9.93 -11.63
C SER A 17 1.93 -9.63 -12.26
N PHE A 18 2.28 -8.34 -12.42
CA PHE A 18 3.60 -7.92 -12.89
C PHE A 18 4.72 -8.10 -11.85
N LEU A 19 4.37 -8.35 -10.57
CA LEU A 19 5.37 -8.58 -9.54
C LEU A 19 6.12 -9.89 -9.80
N LYS A 20 7.44 -9.84 -9.60
CA LYS A 20 8.35 -10.99 -9.74
C LYS A 20 8.17 -11.97 -8.57
N ASP A 21 9.17 -12.80 -8.31
CA ASP A 21 9.13 -13.76 -7.21
C ASP A 21 9.40 -13.09 -5.87
N PHE A 22 8.93 -13.74 -4.80
CA PHE A 22 8.91 -13.21 -3.43
C PHE A 22 10.28 -12.71 -2.98
N GLU A 23 11.33 -13.43 -3.36
CA GLU A 23 12.73 -13.17 -3.01
C GLU A 23 13.26 -11.84 -3.56
N ASN A 24 12.57 -11.26 -4.55
CA ASN A 24 12.92 -9.95 -5.12
C ASN A 24 12.41 -8.78 -4.27
N TYR A 25 11.71 -9.04 -3.17
CA TYR A 25 11.05 -8.02 -2.38
C TYR A 25 11.31 -8.17 -0.88
N LYS A 26 11.61 -7.03 -0.25
CA LYS A 26 11.55 -6.87 1.20
C LYS A 26 10.12 -6.54 1.59
N ILE A 27 9.51 -7.40 2.41
CA ILE A 27 8.15 -7.23 2.92
C ILE A 27 8.22 -6.81 4.37
N LYS A 28 7.36 -5.86 4.75
CA LYS A 28 7.16 -5.51 6.15
C LYS A 28 5.68 -5.42 6.44
N ILE A 29 5.21 -6.27 7.33
CA ILE A 29 3.84 -6.23 7.86
C ILE A 29 3.88 -5.44 9.17
N SER A 30 3.01 -4.44 9.31
CA SER A 30 2.91 -3.69 10.56
C SER A 30 2.46 -4.60 11.69
N SER A 31 3.22 -4.60 12.79
CA SER A 31 2.89 -5.36 13.99
C SER A 31 1.70 -4.77 14.77
N SER A 32 1.29 -3.54 14.47
CA SER A 32 0.16 -2.86 15.12
C SER A 32 -1.08 -2.80 14.22
N ASN A 33 -2.25 -2.98 14.85
CA ASN A 33 -3.58 -2.79 14.23
C ASN A 33 -4.12 -1.38 14.55
N ASN A 34 -3.23 -0.40 14.72
CA ASN A 34 -3.58 0.92 15.25
C ASN A 34 -3.97 1.92 14.16
N PHE A 35 -4.03 1.48 12.90
CA PHE A 35 -4.45 2.35 11.81
C PHE A 35 -5.97 2.39 11.75
N GLU A 36 -6.54 3.39 12.42
CA GLU A 36 -7.94 3.74 12.27
C GLU A 36 -8.18 4.29 10.86
N LYS A 37 -9.10 3.64 10.15
CA LYS A 37 -9.49 3.98 8.78
C LYS A 37 -9.82 5.47 8.63
N ASP A 38 -10.59 6.04 9.55
CA ASP A 38 -11.09 7.42 9.41
C ASP A 38 -9.96 8.45 9.53
N ASN A 39 -9.01 8.22 10.43
CA ASN A 39 -7.80 9.05 10.55
C ASN A 39 -6.98 8.97 9.25
N LEU A 40 -6.85 7.78 8.68
CA LEU A 40 -6.13 7.57 7.44
C LEU A 40 -6.82 8.27 6.25
N ILE A 41 -8.15 8.21 6.17
CA ILE A 41 -8.94 8.95 5.16
C ILE A 41 -8.69 10.46 5.30
N GLY A 42 -8.70 10.99 6.52
CA GLY A 42 -8.39 12.41 6.78
C GLY A 42 -7.02 12.81 6.25
N ILE A 43 -5.97 12.03 6.56
CA ILE A 43 -4.61 12.25 6.05
C ILE A 43 -4.60 12.22 4.52
N TYR A 44 -5.29 11.25 3.91
CA TYR A 44 -5.31 11.14 2.45
C TYR A 44 -6.07 12.24 1.74
N ARG A 45 -7.15 12.77 2.32
CA ARG A 45 -7.83 13.95 1.77
C ARG A 45 -6.89 15.17 1.73
N ILE A 46 -6.09 15.38 2.78
CA ILE A 46 -5.06 16.44 2.81
C ILE A 46 -4.01 16.23 1.71
N ARG A 47 -3.54 14.98 1.53
CA ARG A 47 -2.57 14.64 0.49
C ARG A 47 -3.15 14.78 -0.93
N GLN A 48 -4.40 14.39 -1.13
CA GLN A 48 -5.10 14.56 -2.40
C GLN A 48 -5.22 16.04 -2.76
N TYR A 49 -5.66 16.87 -1.80
CA TYR A 49 -5.72 18.32 -1.99
C TYR A 49 -4.36 18.91 -2.35
N SER A 50 -3.30 18.49 -1.65
CA SER A 50 -1.93 18.91 -1.96
C SER A 50 -1.51 18.52 -3.37
N ALA A 51 -1.84 17.31 -3.83
CA ALA A 51 -1.55 16.83 -5.17
C ALA A 51 -2.26 17.67 -6.25
N ILE A 52 -3.54 18.01 -6.03
CA ILE A 52 -4.30 18.90 -6.90
C ILE A 52 -3.62 20.27 -7.00
N ARG A 53 -3.22 20.84 -5.85
CA ARG A 53 -2.62 22.18 -5.79
C ARG A 53 -1.30 22.27 -6.57
N ILE A 54 -0.52 21.20 -6.63
CA ILE A 54 0.74 21.15 -7.39
C ILE A 54 0.56 20.65 -8.84
N GLY A 55 -0.69 20.47 -9.29
CA GLY A 55 -1.00 19.99 -10.65
C GLY A 55 -0.71 18.50 -10.88
N ASN A 56 -0.48 17.71 -9.83
CA ASN A 56 -0.24 16.28 -9.95
C ASN A 56 -1.57 15.49 -9.96
N ASN A 57 -2.22 15.50 -11.13
CA ASN A 57 -3.53 14.88 -11.33
C ASN A 57 -3.50 13.35 -11.17
N GLU A 58 -2.44 12.69 -11.62
CA GLU A 58 -2.30 11.23 -11.51
C GLU A 58 -2.26 10.81 -10.04
N LEU A 59 -1.46 11.47 -9.21
CA LEU A 59 -1.39 11.20 -7.78
C LEU A 59 -2.73 11.49 -7.09
N SER A 60 -3.39 12.59 -7.45
CA SER A 60 -4.72 12.93 -6.92
C SER A 60 -5.75 11.84 -7.21
N GLN A 61 -5.77 11.30 -8.43
CA GLN A 61 -6.67 10.21 -8.81
C GLN A 61 -6.35 8.92 -8.06
N LYS A 62 -5.06 8.55 -7.95
CA LYS A 62 -4.62 7.39 -7.16
C LYS A 62 -5.05 7.49 -5.70
N ILE A 63 -4.90 8.65 -5.07
CA ILE A 63 -5.33 8.89 -3.69
C ILE A 63 -6.87 8.87 -3.58
N GLY A 64 -7.59 9.45 -4.55
CA GLY A 64 -9.05 9.41 -4.58
C GLY A 64 -9.61 8.00 -4.62
N ALA A 65 -9.05 7.14 -5.49
CA ALA A 65 -9.42 5.73 -5.54
C ALA A 65 -9.10 5.00 -4.23
N LEU A 66 -8.00 5.32 -3.56
CA LEU A 66 -7.70 4.79 -2.23
C LEU A 66 -8.75 5.22 -1.20
N ILE A 67 -9.11 6.50 -1.14
CA ILE A 67 -10.12 7.02 -0.21
C ILE A 67 -11.46 6.29 -0.41
N LEU A 68 -11.94 6.17 -1.65
CA LEU A 68 -13.20 5.47 -1.94
C LEU A 68 -13.17 4.00 -1.48
N ASN A 69 -12.06 3.32 -1.71
CA ASN A 69 -11.89 1.94 -1.25
C ASN A 69 -11.91 1.84 0.28
N LEU A 70 -11.26 2.77 0.97
CA LEU A 70 -11.28 2.86 2.44
C LEU A 70 -12.72 3.11 2.93
N GLU A 71 -13.43 4.09 2.38
CA GLU A 71 -14.81 4.43 2.74
C GLU A 71 -15.76 3.25 2.56
N SER A 72 -15.59 2.44 1.50
CA SER A 72 -16.41 1.24 1.27
C SER A 72 -16.14 0.08 2.24
N TYR A 73 -14.99 0.08 2.92
CA TYR A 73 -14.63 -0.96 3.87
C TYR A 73 -15.35 -0.78 5.21
N GLN A 74 -16.11 -1.80 5.60
CA GLN A 74 -16.93 -1.79 6.83
C GLN A 74 -16.10 -1.89 8.12
N GLY A 75 -14.84 -2.35 8.04
CA GLY A 75 -13.97 -2.41 9.21
C GLY A 75 -13.34 -1.04 9.53
N ASN A 76 -12.98 -0.85 10.80
CA ASN A 76 -12.36 0.39 11.27
C ASN A 76 -10.85 0.29 11.45
N LYS A 77 -10.30 -0.91 11.62
CA LYS A 77 -8.87 -1.15 11.78
C LYS A 77 -8.26 -1.74 10.51
N LEU A 78 -7.05 -1.31 10.20
CA LEU A 78 -6.29 -1.77 9.05
C LEU A 78 -4.92 -2.27 9.48
N LYS A 79 -4.40 -3.24 8.73
CA LYS A 79 -2.98 -3.60 8.75
C LYS A 79 -2.27 -3.01 7.55
N PHE A 80 -1.03 -2.60 7.77
CA PHE A 80 -0.22 -1.96 6.76
C PHE A 80 0.87 -2.91 6.29
N VAL A 81 1.04 -3.04 4.98
CA VAL A 81 2.09 -3.87 4.37
C VAL A 81 2.87 -3.02 3.40
N THR A 82 4.18 -2.95 3.55
CA THR A 82 5.07 -2.38 2.53
C THR A 82 5.76 -3.46 1.75
N LEU A 83 5.85 -3.26 0.45
CA LEU A 83 6.62 -4.08 -0.48
C LEU A 83 7.69 -3.19 -1.12
N LEU A 84 8.96 -3.50 -0.89
CA LEU A 84 10.09 -2.80 -1.48
C LEU A 84 10.91 -3.77 -2.34
N GLY A 85 10.96 -3.52 -3.64
CA GLY A 85 11.86 -4.19 -4.58
C GLY A 85 12.73 -3.17 -5.30
N GLU A 86 13.68 -3.63 -6.11
CA GLU A 86 14.70 -2.79 -6.75
C GLU A 86 14.13 -1.59 -7.54
N LYS A 87 12.99 -1.79 -8.21
CA LYS A 87 12.34 -0.76 -9.05
C LYS A 87 10.89 -0.48 -8.68
N TYR A 88 10.45 -0.97 -7.53
CA TYR A 88 9.05 -0.88 -7.13
C TYR A 88 8.90 -0.66 -5.63
N TYR A 89 8.05 0.30 -5.28
CA TYR A 89 7.60 0.49 -3.91
C TYR A 89 6.06 0.49 -3.85
N GLY A 90 5.52 -0.38 -3.00
CA GLY A 90 4.09 -0.51 -2.76
C GLY A 90 3.75 -0.40 -1.28
N MET A 91 2.69 0.35 -0.98
CA MET A 91 2.07 0.49 0.32
C MET A 91 0.65 -0.06 0.24
N PHE A 92 0.35 -1.15 0.94
CA PHE A 92 -0.93 -1.86 0.89
C PHE A 92 -1.65 -1.78 2.23
N TYR A 93 -2.96 -1.50 2.16
CA TYR A 93 -3.87 -1.50 3.30
C TYR A 93 -4.68 -2.78 3.28
N PHE A 94 -4.51 -3.59 4.30
CA PHE A 94 -5.22 -4.84 4.49
C PHE A 94 -6.29 -4.72 5.57
N SER A 95 -7.29 -5.59 5.50
CA SER A 95 -8.13 -5.93 6.64
C SER A 95 -7.28 -6.41 7.82
N GLU A 96 -7.83 -6.31 9.03
CA GLU A 96 -7.13 -6.66 10.28
C GLU A 96 -6.57 -8.10 10.31
N ASN A 97 -7.24 -9.03 9.63
CA ASN A 97 -6.85 -10.43 9.49
C ASN A 97 -6.04 -10.74 8.22
N LEU A 98 -5.53 -9.72 7.51
CA LEU A 98 -4.69 -9.86 6.30
C LEU A 98 -5.34 -10.60 5.11
N ASN A 99 -6.65 -10.82 5.14
CA ASN A 99 -7.33 -11.61 4.11
C ASN A 99 -7.79 -10.81 2.88
N LYS A 100 -7.79 -9.47 2.96
CA LYS A 100 -8.33 -8.60 1.90
C LYS A 100 -7.50 -7.32 1.78
N ILE A 101 -7.06 -7.02 0.55
CA ILE A 101 -6.46 -5.72 0.20
C ILE A 101 -7.59 -4.71 0.01
N ILE A 102 -7.67 -3.74 0.92
CA ILE A 102 -8.64 -2.64 0.88
C ILE A 102 -8.19 -1.61 -0.17
N GLY A 103 -6.94 -1.16 -0.09
CA GLY A 103 -6.39 -0.20 -1.05
C GLY A 103 -4.87 -0.24 -1.06
N PHE A 104 -4.27 0.57 -1.91
CA PHE A 104 -2.81 0.69 -1.98
C PHE A 104 -2.39 2.03 -2.61
N LEU A 105 -1.14 2.41 -2.38
CA LEU A 105 -0.40 3.39 -3.17
C LEU A 105 0.89 2.74 -3.62
N GLU A 106 1.26 2.96 -4.86
CA GLU A 106 2.46 2.35 -5.44
C GLU A 106 3.13 3.30 -6.42
N ARG A 107 4.42 3.11 -6.60
CA ARG A 107 5.22 3.80 -7.60
C ARG A 107 6.39 2.94 -8.04
N GLU A 108 6.86 3.23 -9.24
CA GLU A 108 8.21 2.85 -9.64
C GLU A 108 9.21 3.70 -8.87
N ILE A 109 10.35 3.10 -8.54
CA ILE A 109 11.50 3.78 -7.95
C ILE A 109 12.71 3.49 -8.83
N ASP A 110 13.64 4.43 -8.90
CA ASP A 110 14.91 4.19 -9.58
C ASP A 110 15.91 3.47 -8.66
N SER A 111 16.98 2.95 -9.25
CA SER A 111 18.01 2.19 -8.53
C SER A 111 18.73 3.02 -7.48
N ASP A 112 18.88 4.33 -7.70
CA ASP A 112 19.55 5.24 -6.77
C ASP A 112 18.69 5.53 -5.54
N GLU A 113 17.37 5.60 -5.72
CA GLU A 113 16.40 5.70 -4.64
C GLU A 113 16.30 4.39 -3.84
N PHE A 114 16.36 3.24 -4.50
CA PHE A 114 16.39 1.94 -3.83
C PHE A 114 17.60 1.79 -2.90
N ASN A 115 18.80 2.15 -3.36
CA ASN A 115 20.04 2.07 -2.58
C ASN A 115 20.02 2.93 -1.31
N LYS A 116 19.18 3.98 -1.24
CA LYS A 116 19.03 4.84 -0.06
C LYS A 116 18.07 4.26 0.99
N LEU A 117 17.28 3.24 0.64
CA LEU A 117 16.23 2.66 1.48
C LEU A 117 16.65 1.35 2.17
N ILE A 118 17.77 0.77 1.77
CA ILE A 118 18.35 -0.48 2.31
C ILE A 118 19.57 -0.20 3.17
#